data_AF-A0ABD3RG59-F1
#
_entry.id   AF-A0ABD3RG59-F1
#
_cell.length_a   1.000
_cell.length_b   1.000
_cell.length_c   1.000
_cell.angle_alpha   90.00
_cell.angle_beta   90.00
_cell.angle_gamma   90.00
#
_symmetry.space_group_name_H-M   'P 1'
#
loop_
_entity.id
_entity.type
_entity.pdbx_description
1 polymer ?
#
loop_
_entity_poly.entity_id
_entity_poly.type
_entity_poly.pdbx_seq_one_letter_code
_entity_poly.pdbx_strand_id
1 'polypeptide(L)'
;MCLNLTPQSRRVFINLGASLNHGTGNIVGQLLDEYERFGIRFDHIYANEVNFTNSEKVYGSHLAKRYIPSYHWINVGVNPEEGHRLNPLHSKLMKYNEDNFVVFKMDVDTNSMMEGKIKDSLDLFHGLRARGIPAHFWP
;
A
#
# COMPACT_ATOMS: atom_id res chain seq x y z
N MET A 1 -18.62 -5.65 -4.35
CA MET A 1 -18.28 -4.32 -3.80
C MET A 1 -18.61 -3.30 -4.88
N CYS A 2 -19.68 -2.53 -4.74
CA CYS A 2 -20.08 -1.54 -5.75
C CYS A 2 -19.41 -0.21 -5.39
N LEU A 3 -18.27 0.08 -6.02
CA LEU A 3 -17.53 1.33 -5.78
C LEU A 3 -18.24 2.47 -6.53
N ASN A 4 -18.62 3.53 -5.81
CA ASN A 4 -19.11 4.77 -6.41
C ASN A 4 -17.93 5.65 -6.82
N LEU A 5 -17.21 5.26 -7.87
CA LEU A 5 -16.07 6.04 -8.40
C LEU A 5 -16.56 7.09 -9.40
N THR A 6 -16.06 8.30 -9.25
CA THR A 6 -16.22 9.40 -10.21
C THR A 6 -15.05 9.41 -11.20
N PRO A 7 -15.13 10.16 -12.32
CA PRO A 7 -14.00 10.31 -13.24
C PRO A 7 -12.73 10.92 -12.60
N GLN A 8 -12.86 11.58 -11.44
CA GLN A 8 -11.75 12.18 -10.70
C GLN A 8 -11.21 11.24 -9.60
N SER A 9 -11.94 10.17 -9.28
CA SER A 9 -11.52 9.17 -8.31
C SER A 9 -10.20 8.53 -8.70
N ARG A 10 -9.31 8.37 -7.71
CA ARG A 10 -8.06 7.63 -7.87
C ARG A 10 -8.16 6.29 -7.17
N ARG A 11 -7.59 5.26 -7.79
CA ARG A 11 -7.41 3.93 -7.20
C ARG A 11 -5.94 3.80 -6.81
N VAL A 12 -5.69 3.69 -5.51
CA VAL A 12 -4.33 3.72 -4.97
C VAL A 12 -4.08 2.48 -4.11
N PHE A 13 -2.96 1.80 -4.37
CA PHE A 13 -2.48 0.70 -3.55
C PHE A 13 -1.22 1.13 -2.81
N ILE A 14 -1.18 0.95 -1.50
CA ILE A 14 -0.02 1.31 -0.66
C ILE A 14 0.47 0.05 0.05
N ASN A 15 1.69 -0.35 -0.28
CA ASN A 15 2.39 -1.51 0.24
C ASN A 15 3.51 -1.05 1.18
N LEU A 16 3.34 -1.31 2.47
CA LEU A 16 4.30 -1.00 3.52
C LEU A 16 5.04 -2.28 3.92
N GLY A 17 6.35 -2.33 3.70
CA GLY A 17 7.08 -3.59 3.70
C GLY A 17 6.86 -4.27 2.35
N ALA A 18 7.61 -3.85 1.34
CA ALA A 18 7.47 -4.35 -0.02
C ALA A 18 8.51 -5.43 -0.37
N SER A 19 9.17 -5.98 0.67
CA SER A 19 10.23 -6.96 0.57
C SER A 19 9.94 -8.04 -0.48
N LEU A 20 10.95 -8.29 -1.31
CA LEU A 20 10.88 -9.30 -2.38
C LEU A 20 11.15 -10.73 -1.87
N ASN A 21 11.47 -10.89 -0.57
CA ASN A 21 12.02 -12.13 0.01
C ASN A 21 11.06 -12.84 0.98
N HIS A 22 9.75 -12.85 0.73
CA HIS A 22 8.85 -13.74 1.48
C HIS A 22 8.77 -15.08 0.73
N GLY A 23 9.23 -16.15 1.37
CA GLY A 23 9.42 -17.50 0.82
C GLY A 23 8.17 -18.22 0.28
N THR A 24 7.07 -17.51 0.06
CA THR A 24 5.77 -18.02 -0.39
C THR A 24 5.28 -17.42 -1.72
N GLY A 25 6.13 -16.68 -2.43
CA GLY A 25 5.82 -16.11 -3.75
C GLY A 25 5.38 -14.64 -3.70
N ASN A 26 5.16 -14.04 -4.87
CA ASN A 26 4.82 -12.62 -4.99
C ASN A 26 3.36 -12.34 -4.55
N ILE A 27 3.12 -12.29 -3.24
CA ILE A 27 1.79 -12.02 -2.62
C ILE A 27 1.21 -10.70 -3.13
N VAL A 28 2.04 -9.67 -3.30
CA VAL A 28 1.60 -8.38 -3.82
C VAL A 28 1.08 -8.52 -5.24
N GLY A 29 1.79 -9.26 -6.09
CA GLY A 29 1.34 -9.58 -7.45
C GLY A 29 0.01 -10.33 -7.45
N GLN A 30 -0.14 -11.34 -6.59
CA GLN A 30 -1.39 -12.10 -6.46
C GLN A 30 -2.57 -11.21 -6.02
N LEU A 31 -2.34 -10.33 -5.04
CA LEU A 31 -3.37 -9.41 -4.56
C LEU A 31 -3.77 -8.40 -5.63
N LEU A 32 -2.81 -7.84 -6.36
CA LEU A 32 -3.09 -6.95 -7.49
C LEU A 32 -3.91 -7.68 -8.57
N ASP A 33 -3.54 -8.93 -8.88
CA ASP A 33 -4.26 -9.75 -9.87
C ASP A 33 -5.70 -10.05 -9.45
N GLU A 34 -5.94 -10.25 -8.15
CA GLU A 34 -7.28 -10.46 -7.61
C GLU A 34 -8.14 -9.18 -7.71
N TYR A 35 -7.58 -8.00 -7.40
CA TYR A 35 -8.27 -6.73 -7.65
C TYR A 35 -8.57 -6.52 -9.14
N GLU A 36 -7.64 -6.89 -10.04
CA GLU A 36 -7.89 -6.82 -11.48
C GLU A 36 -9.04 -7.73 -11.92
N ARG A 37 -9.18 -8.93 -11.34
CA ARG A 37 -10.33 -9.83 -11.59
C ARG A 37 -11.65 -9.22 -11.17
N PHE A 38 -11.66 -8.38 -10.15
CA PHE A 38 -12.83 -7.58 -9.75
C PHE A 38 -13.00 -6.29 -10.56
N GLY A 39 -12.21 -6.08 -11.63
CA GLY A 39 -12.29 -4.91 -12.50
C GLY A 39 -11.58 -3.67 -11.93
N ILE A 40 -10.77 -3.83 -10.88
CA ILE A 40 -10.06 -2.73 -10.22
C ILE A 40 -8.60 -2.75 -10.67
N ARG A 41 -8.21 -1.75 -11.46
CA ARG A 41 -6.81 -1.45 -11.77
C ARG A 41 -6.36 -0.22 -10.99
N PHE A 42 -5.23 -0.31 -10.32
CA PHE A 42 -4.69 0.81 -9.55
C PHE A 42 -3.95 1.81 -10.45
N ASP A 43 -4.27 3.09 -10.27
CA ASP A 43 -3.62 4.20 -10.96
C ASP A 43 -2.23 4.48 -10.36
N HIS A 44 -2.08 4.23 -9.06
CA HIS A 44 -0.81 4.32 -8.33
C HIS A 44 -0.62 3.15 -7.38
N ILE A 45 0.56 2.54 -7.42
CA ILE A 45 0.98 1.47 -6.51
C ILE A 45 2.27 1.93 -5.83
N TYR A 46 2.20 2.30 -4.56
CA TYR A 46 3.37 2.73 -3.78
C TYR A 46 3.92 1.58 -2.97
N ALA A 47 5.20 1.25 -3.18
CA ALA A 47 5.88 0.17 -2.48
C ALA A 47 7.03 0.72 -1.65
N ASN A 48 6.89 0.67 -0.33
CA ASN A 48 7.89 1.12 0.64
C ASN A 48 8.66 -0.06 1.20
N GLU A 49 9.98 0.00 1.12
CA GLU A 49 10.87 -1.01 1.70
C GLU A 49 12.01 -0.33 2.45
N VAL A 50 12.29 -0.80 3.67
CA VAL A 50 13.36 -0.27 4.52
C VAL A 50 14.73 -0.74 4.05
N ASN A 51 14.81 -1.97 3.54
CA ASN A 51 16.03 -2.54 3.03
C ASN A 51 16.26 -2.12 1.57
N PHE A 52 17.40 -1.51 1.31
CA PHE A 52 17.74 -1.11 -0.05
C PHE A 52 17.63 -2.28 -1.02
N THR A 53 16.83 -2.09 -2.07
CA THR A 53 16.70 -3.02 -3.19
C THR A 53 17.01 -2.29 -4.48
N ASN A 54 17.86 -2.90 -5.31
CA ASN A 54 18.18 -2.38 -6.63
C ASN A 54 16.91 -2.36 -7.50
N SER A 55 16.60 -1.22 -8.11
CA SER A 55 15.42 -1.03 -8.97
C SER A 55 15.40 -1.95 -10.19
N GLU A 56 16.56 -2.32 -10.76
CA GLU A 56 16.63 -3.29 -11.86
C GLU A 56 16.10 -4.66 -11.43
N LYS A 57 16.32 -5.06 -10.18
CA LYS A 57 15.76 -6.30 -9.62
C LYS A 57 14.23 -6.20 -9.50
N VAL A 58 13.73 -5.06 -9.02
CA VAL A 58 12.29 -4.81 -8.84
C VAL A 58 11.57 -4.81 -10.19
N TYR A 59 11.99 -3.95 -11.11
CA TYR A 59 11.31 -3.70 -12.38
C TYR A 59 11.67 -4.72 -13.48
N GLY A 60 12.76 -5.46 -13.33
CA GLY A 60 13.22 -6.42 -14.34
C GLY A 60 12.54 -7.78 -14.26
N SER A 61 12.47 -8.38 -13.06
CA SER A 61 12.05 -9.78 -12.91
C SER A 61 10.92 -10.01 -11.90
N HIS A 62 10.66 -9.08 -10.98
CA HIS A 62 9.69 -9.30 -9.90
C HIS A 62 8.33 -8.66 -10.20
N LEU A 63 8.30 -7.61 -11.01
CA LEU A 63 7.06 -6.90 -11.35
C LEU A 63 6.55 -7.28 -12.74
N ALA A 64 5.28 -7.69 -12.83
CA ALA A 64 4.65 -7.91 -14.13
C ALA A 64 4.61 -6.61 -14.93
N LYS A 65 4.93 -6.68 -16.24
CA LYS A 65 5.08 -5.50 -17.13
C LYS A 65 3.89 -4.53 -17.08
N ARG A 66 2.68 -5.05 -16.88
CA ARG A 66 1.44 -4.25 -16.80
C ARG A 66 1.39 -3.27 -15.62
N TYR A 67 2.11 -3.55 -14.54
CA TYR A 67 2.14 -2.69 -13.36
C TYR A 67 3.25 -1.65 -13.41
N ILE A 68 4.27 -1.81 -14.27
CA ILE A 68 5.40 -0.88 -14.37
C ILE A 68 4.96 0.60 -14.45
N PRO A 69 3.96 0.99 -15.27
CA PRO A 69 3.58 2.40 -15.40
C PRO A 69 2.98 3.01 -14.13
N SER A 70 2.34 2.20 -13.28
CA SER A 70 1.68 2.67 -12.05
C SER A 70 2.49 2.40 -10.79
N TYR A 71 3.63 1.71 -10.88
CA TYR A 71 4.39 1.23 -9.73
C TYR A 71 5.54 2.15 -9.32
N HIS A 72 5.52 2.55 -8.05
CA HIS A 72 6.46 3.48 -7.43
C HIS A 72 7.23 2.76 -6.32
N TRP A 73 8.47 2.34 -6.61
CA TRP A 73 9.36 1.75 -5.62
C TRP A 73 10.07 2.82 -4.80
N ILE A 74 10.02 2.71 -3.47
CA ILE A 74 10.56 3.67 -2.52
C ILE A 74 11.44 2.91 -1.51
N ASN A 75 12.76 3.02 -1.67
CA ASN A 75 13.78 2.46 -0.76
C ASN A 75 13.90 3.28 0.54
N VAL A 76 12.77 3.56 1.18
CA VAL A 76 12.70 4.29 2.44
C VAL A 76 11.63 3.63 3.30
N GLY A 77 12.03 3.22 4.51
CA GLY A 77 11.12 2.73 5.53
C GLY A 77 10.12 3.81 5.95
N VAL A 78 8.94 3.38 6.40
CA VAL A 78 7.94 4.30 6.91
C VAL A 78 8.24 4.69 8.35
N ASN A 79 7.94 5.94 8.70
CA ASN A 79 8.01 6.41 10.08
C ASN A 79 6.59 6.37 10.70
N PRO A 80 6.37 5.71 11.84
CA PRO A 80 5.06 5.66 12.49
C PRO A 80 4.64 6.98 13.15
N GLU A 81 5.57 7.90 13.44
CA GLU A 81 5.29 9.16 14.12
C GLU A 81 4.29 10.03 13.33
N GLU A 82 3.23 10.47 14.00
CA GLU A 82 2.20 11.34 13.40
C GLU A 82 2.82 12.67 12.93
N GLY A 83 2.42 13.14 11.74
CA GLY A 83 2.96 14.37 11.16
C GLY A 83 4.35 14.24 10.52
N HIS A 84 5.05 13.11 10.70
CA HIS A 84 6.35 12.92 10.09
C HIS A 84 6.25 12.82 8.56
N ARG A 85 7.20 13.41 7.83
CA ARG A 85 7.19 13.47 6.35
C ARG A 85 7.25 12.10 5.67
N LEU A 86 7.80 11.11 6.34
CA LEU A 86 7.85 9.71 5.89
C LEU A 86 6.74 8.84 6.48
N ASN A 87 5.80 9.45 7.21
CA ASN A 87 4.58 8.77 7.57
C ASN A 87 3.64 8.74 6.35
N PRO A 88 3.24 7.56 5.85
CA PRO A 88 2.35 7.44 4.69
C PRO A 88 0.97 8.09 4.93
N LEU A 89 0.51 8.18 6.19
CA LEU A 89 -0.69 8.92 6.60
C LEU A 89 -0.59 10.40 6.29
N HIS A 90 0.57 10.99 6.57
CA HIS A 90 0.75 12.43 6.46
C HIS A 90 1.10 12.83 5.02
N SER A 91 2.01 12.10 4.39
CA SER A 91 2.60 12.51 3.11
C SER A 91 1.79 12.12 1.88
N LYS A 92 1.09 10.97 1.92
CA LYS A 92 0.39 10.41 0.76
C LYS A 92 -1.12 10.50 0.91
N LEU A 93 -1.63 10.16 2.11
CA LEU A 93 -3.07 10.09 2.35
C LEU A 93 -3.78 11.42 2.50
N MET A 94 -3.09 12.47 2.95
CA MET A 94 -3.67 13.82 3.04
C MET A 94 -4.12 14.38 1.67
N LYS A 95 -3.72 13.76 0.56
CA LYS A 95 -4.12 14.18 -0.80
C LYS A 95 -5.33 13.42 -1.34
N TYR A 96 -5.79 12.37 -0.66
CA TYR A 96 -6.91 11.56 -1.09
C TYR A 96 -8.14 11.87 -0.24
N ASN A 97 -9.31 11.79 -0.87
CA ASN A 97 -10.60 12.08 -0.26
C ASN A 97 -11.53 10.86 -0.35
N GLU A 98 -12.76 11.02 0.13
CA GLU A 98 -13.82 10.01 0.14
C GLU A 98 -14.17 9.45 -1.25
N ASP A 99 -13.90 10.21 -2.31
CA ASP A 99 -14.12 9.74 -3.69
C ASP A 99 -13.04 8.75 -4.13
N ASN A 100 -11.95 8.59 -3.39
CA ASN A 100 -10.82 7.75 -3.79
C ASN A 100 -10.91 6.35 -3.18
N PHE A 101 -10.47 5.36 -3.95
CA PHE A 101 -10.36 3.99 -3.48
C PHE A 101 -8.92 3.70 -3.08
N VAL A 102 -8.68 3.50 -1.78
CA VAL A 102 -7.32 3.30 -1.27
C VAL A 102 -7.22 1.96 -0.54
N VAL A 103 -6.28 1.13 -0.98
CA VAL A 103 -5.97 -0.16 -0.36
C VAL A 103 -4.61 -0.09 0.32
N PHE A 104 -4.56 -0.55 1.58
CA PHE A 104 -3.33 -0.66 2.35
C PHE A 104 -2.99 -2.12 2.58
N LYS A 105 -1.75 -2.48 2.26
CA LYS A 105 -1.12 -3.70 2.71
C LYS A 105 0.06 -3.32 3.59
N MET A 106 0.19 -3.98 4.72
CA MET A 106 1.30 -3.78 5.64
C MET A 106 1.79 -5.13 6.17
N ASP A 107 3.10 -5.35 6.11
CA ASP A 107 3.71 -6.52 6.77
C ASP A 107 3.84 -6.29 8.27
N VAL A 108 3.20 -7.18 9.05
CA VAL A 108 3.38 -7.25 10.49
C VAL A 108 4.39 -8.37 10.78
N ASP A 109 5.69 -8.04 10.80
CA ASP A 109 6.70 -9.02 11.21
C ASP A 109 6.57 -9.39 12.69
N THR A 110 6.55 -10.69 12.97
CA THR A 110 5.92 -11.33 14.14
C THR A 110 6.73 -11.26 15.45
N ASN A 111 7.96 -10.74 15.50
CA ASN A 111 8.89 -11.12 16.59
C ASN A 111 9.46 -10.02 17.51
N SER A 112 8.91 -8.80 17.60
CA SER A 112 9.22 -7.94 18.78
C SER A 112 8.35 -6.70 19.02
N MET A 113 7.39 -6.34 18.16
CA MET A 113 6.61 -5.10 18.35
C MET A 113 5.14 -5.22 17.91
N MET A 114 4.47 -6.32 18.28
CA MET A 114 3.08 -6.57 17.86
C MET A 114 2.09 -5.51 18.33
N GLU A 115 2.14 -5.08 19.60
CA GLU A 115 1.12 -4.16 20.13
C GLU A 115 1.20 -2.77 19.52
N GLY A 116 2.41 -2.22 19.35
CA GLY A 116 2.61 -0.89 18.76
C GLY A 116 2.23 -0.85 17.29
N LYS A 117 2.73 -1.79 16.47
CA LYS A 117 2.51 -1.78 15.02
C LYS A 117 1.07 -2.09 14.64
N ILE A 118 0.42 -3.04 15.32
CA ILE A 118 -1.00 -3.36 15.09
C ILE A 118 -1.88 -2.18 15.50
N LYS A 119 -1.61 -1.56 16.65
CA LYS A 119 -2.34 -0.37 17.09
C LYS A 119 -2.14 0.79 16.10
N ASP A 120 -0.91 1.09 15.69
CA ASP A 120 -0.62 2.16 14.72
C ASP A 120 -1.35 1.93 13.39
N SER A 121 -1.52 0.66 13.01
CA SER A 121 -2.22 0.27 11.78
C SER A 121 -3.72 0.39 11.93
N LEU A 122 -4.27 -0.07 13.05
CA LEU A 122 -5.68 0.09 13.37
C LEU A 122 -6.03 1.59 13.47
N ASP A 123 -5.20 2.38 14.14
CA ASP A 123 -5.34 3.83 14.23
C ASP A 123 -5.25 4.48 12.83
N LEU A 124 -4.37 3.99 11.96
CA LEU A 124 -4.31 4.37 10.53
C LEU A 124 -5.64 4.08 9.82
N PHE A 125 -6.16 2.85 9.93
CA PHE A 125 -7.43 2.47 9.30
C PHE A 125 -8.62 3.23 9.88
N HIS A 126 -8.63 3.47 11.20
CA HIS A 126 -9.64 4.27 11.88
C HIS A 126 -9.59 5.73 11.43
N GLY A 127 -8.40 6.34 11.33
CA GLY A 127 -8.22 7.71 10.87
C GLY A 127 -8.67 7.91 9.41
N LEU A 128 -8.39 6.93 8.55
CA LEU A 128 -8.89 6.92 7.17
C LEU A 128 -10.40 6.85 7.10
N ARG A 129 -11.00 5.91 7.83
CA ARG A 129 -12.46 5.73 7.86
C ARG A 129 -13.18 6.92 8.49
N ALA A 130 -12.61 7.53 9.53
CA ALA A 130 -13.12 8.75 10.15
C ALA A 130 -13.16 9.94 9.17
N ARG A 131 -12.30 9.92 8.14
CA ARG A 131 -12.28 10.90 7.04
C ARG A 131 -13.13 10.48 5.83
N GLY A 132 -13.91 9.41 5.94
CA GLY A 132 -14.75 8.91 4.85
C GLY A 132 -14.01 8.14 3.77
N ILE A 133 -12.71 7.87 3.93
CA ILE A 133 -11.90 7.14 2.95
C ILE A 133 -12.15 5.64 3.13
N PRO A 134 -12.66 4.92 2.11
CA PRO A 134 -12.82 3.47 2.16
C PRO A 134 -11.44 2.80 2.27
N ALA A 135 -11.13 2.23 3.44
CA ALA A 135 -9.87 1.55 3.72
C ALA A 135 -10.09 0.11 4.20
N HIS A 136 -9.36 -0.82 3.58
CA HIS A 136 -9.42 -2.25 3.83
C HIS A 136 -8.06 -2.80 4.26
N PHE A 137 -8.08 -3.64 5.30
CA PHE A 137 -6.92 -4.37 5.81
C PHE A 137 -7.08 -5.85 5.42
N TRP A 138 -5.97 -6.47 5.00
CA TRP A 138 -5.88 -7.91 4.81
C TRP A 138 -4.84 -8.47 5.79
N PRO A 139 -5.21 -9.47 6.62
CA PRO A 139 -4.28 -10.14 7.53
C PRO A 139 -3.28 -11.05 6.80
#